data_AF-A0A7Z1MYX2-F1
#
_entry.id   AF-A0A7Z1MYX2-F1
#
_cell.length_a   1.000
_cell.length_b   1.000
_cell.length_c   1.000
_cell.angle_alpha   90.00
_cell.angle_beta   90.00
_cell.angle_gamma   90.00
#
_symmetry.space_group_name_H-M   'P 1'
#
loop_
_entity.id
_entity.type
_entity.pdbx_description
1 polymer ?
#
loop_
_entity_poly.entity_id
_entity_poly.type
_entity_poly.pdbx_seq_one_letter_code
_entity_poly.pdbx_strand_id
1 'polypeptide(L)'
;DHYRNTAAIDWTDEAGNNHHSEDSKPFKPLPAFDLNAQKSGVYNAVTKEITWTIAVNLSNNRLVDAFLTDPILTNQTYLAGSLKVYEGNTKPDGSVEKVKPTQPLTDITMEEPSEKNQNTWRVDFPNDSRTYVIEFKTSVDEKVIE
;
A
#
# COMPACT_ATOMS: atom_id res chain seq x y z
N ASP A 1 4.62 -7.97 15.95
CA ASP A 1 5.34 -6.72 16.28
C ASP A 1 4.60 -5.95 17.36
N HIS A 2 5.33 -5.31 18.28
CA HIS A 2 4.75 -4.49 19.36
C HIS A 2 5.40 -3.11 19.31
N TYR A 3 4.67 -2.11 18.82
CA TYR A 3 5.13 -0.74 18.85
C TYR A 3 4.85 -0.16 20.24
N ARG A 4 5.71 0.75 20.70
CA ARG A 4 5.54 1.46 21.97
C ARG A 4 5.71 2.94 21.72
N ASN A 5 4.83 3.73 22.31
CA ASN A 5 5.01 5.17 22.38
C ASN A 5 5.54 5.48 23.79
N THR A 6 6.69 6.16 23.85
CA THR A 6 7.36 6.52 25.09
C THR A 6 7.39 8.03 25.22
N ALA A 7 6.90 8.54 26.34
CA ALA A 7 7.03 9.93 26.74
C ALA A 7 8.03 10.03 27.89
N ALA A 8 9.01 10.92 27.77
CA ALA A 8 10.01 11.18 28.78
C ALA A 8 10.11 12.69 29.07
N ILE A 9 10.36 13.02 30.33
CA ILE A 9 10.62 14.38 30.80
C ILE A 9 11.87 14.39 31.67
N ASP A 10 12.78 15.32 31.37
CA ASP A 10 13.93 15.64 32.18
C ASP A 10 13.74 17.04 32.77
N TRP A 11 14.02 17.21 34.07
CA TRP A 11 13.98 18.53 34.70
C TRP A 11 15.04 18.67 35.78
N THR A 12 15.43 19.92 36.05
CA THR A 12 16.31 20.26 37.17
C THR A 12 15.47 20.93 38.25
N ASP A 13 15.58 20.47 39.50
CA ASP A 13 14.88 21.09 40.63
C ASP A 13 15.56 22.39 41.09
N GLU A 14 14.92 23.12 42.00
CA GLU A 14 15.44 24.38 42.56
C GLU A 14 16.78 24.21 43.30
N ALA A 15 17.13 22.99 43.71
CA ALA A 15 18.41 22.66 44.34
C ALA A 15 19.49 22.25 43.32
N GLY A 16 19.18 22.28 42.02
CA GLY A 16 20.11 21.92 40.96
C GLY A 16 20.21 20.42 40.69
N ASN A 17 19.36 19.57 41.28
CA ASN A 17 19.37 18.14 41.01
C ASN A 17 18.59 17.83 39.73
N ASN A 18 19.13 16.94 38.90
CA ASN A 18 18.44 16.45 37.71
C ASN A 18 17.50 15.30 38.06
N HIS A 19 16.34 15.31 37.43
CA HIS A 19 15.30 14.31 37.55
C HIS A 19 14.89 13.83 36.15
N HIS A 20 14.43 12.59 36.09
CA HIS A 20 13.95 11.95 34.89
C HIS A 20 12.66 11.19 35.22
N SER A 21 11.67 11.29 34.34
CA SER A 21 10.46 10.47 34.40
C SER A 21 10.09 10.03 33.00
N GLU A 22 9.80 8.75 32.84
CA GLU A 22 9.30 8.18 31.59
C GLU A 22 8.10 7.27 31.82
N ASP A 23 7.18 7.25 30.85
CA ASP A 23 6.12 6.23 30.76
C ASP A 23 6.02 5.77 29.30
N SER A 24 5.61 4.53 29.10
CA SER A 24 5.53 3.91 27.80
C SER A 24 4.29 3.05 27.67
N LYS A 25 3.47 3.32 26.64
CA LYS A 25 2.25 2.55 26.35
C LYS A 25 2.39 1.75 25.06
N PRO A 26 1.81 0.54 25.00
CA PRO A 26 1.76 -0.21 23.75
C PRO A 26 0.92 0.58 22.73
N PHE A 27 1.40 0.61 21.50
CA PHE A 27 0.69 1.14 20.35
C PHE A 27 0.46 -0.01 19.36
N LYS A 28 -0.79 -0.15 18.92
CA LYS A 28 -1.15 -1.08 17.86
C LYS A 28 -1.50 -0.24 16.62
N PRO A 29 -0.70 -0.28 15.56
CA PRO A 29 -1.02 0.38 14.31
C PRO A 29 -2.32 -0.17 13.70
N LEU A 30 -2.91 0.60 12.79
CA LEU A 30 -3.97 0.06 11.94
C LEU A 30 -3.40 -1.07 11.06
N PRO A 31 -4.18 -2.10 10.72
CA PRO A 31 -3.68 -3.26 9.97
C PRO A 31 -2.92 -2.93 8.68
N ALA A 32 -3.34 -1.89 7.96
CA ALA A 32 -2.67 -1.43 6.74
C ALA A 32 -1.22 -0.98 6.99
N PHE A 33 -0.95 -0.39 8.15
CA PHE A 33 0.39 0.09 8.54
C PHE A 33 1.26 -1.03 9.11
N ASP A 34 0.67 -2.02 9.78
CA ASP A 34 1.37 -3.25 10.17
C ASP A 34 1.81 -4.04 8.93
N LEU A 35 0.94 -4.19 7.93
CA LEU A 35 1.25 -4.88 6.67
C LEU A 35 2.07 -4.02 5.69
N ASN A 36 2.19 -2.72 5.97
CA ASN A 36 2.75 -1.70 5.09
C ASN A 36 2.11 -1.66 3.69
N ALA A 37 0.85 -2.11 3.60
CA ALA A 37 0.08 -2.22 2.36
C ALA A 37 -1.43 -2.29 2.65
N GLN A 38 -2.23 -1.86 1.68
CA GLN A 38 -3.69 -2.01 1.68
C GLN A 38 -4.22 -2.24 0.26
N LYS A 39 -5.32 -2.99 0.14
CA LYS A 39 -6.00 -3.27 -1.13
C LYS A 39 -7.49 -2.98 -0.98
N SER A 40 -8.08 -2.37 -2.00
CA SER A 40 -9.51 -2.06 -2.09
C SER A 40 -10.01 -2.23 -3.52
N GLY A 41 -11.33 -2.39 -3.69
CA GLY A 41 -11.96 -2.57 -4.99
C GLY A 41 -13.30 -1.85 -5.06
N VAL A 42 -13.59 -1.24 -6.21
CA VAL A 42 -14.87 -0.58 -6.50
C VAL A 42 -15.52 -1.23 -7.70
N TYR A 43 -16.72 -1.77 -7.52
CA TYR A 43 -17.49 -2.43 -8.56
C TYR A 43 -18.40 -1.45 -9.33
N ASN A 44 -18.40 -1.55 -10.66
CA ASN A 44 -19.34 -0.86 -11.54
C ASN A 44 -20.35 -1.85 -12.10
N ALA A 45 -21.61 -1.74 -11.67
CA ALA A 45 -22.68 -2.65 -12.06
C ALA A 45 -23.12 -2.55 -13.53
N VAL A 46 -22.80 -1.45 -14.21
CA VAL A 46 -23.12 -1.22 -15.64
C VAL A 46 -22.09 -1.92 -16.52
N THR A 47 -20.80 -1.68 -16.26
CA THR A 47 -19.71 -2.28 -17.05
C THR A 47 -19.31 -3.68 -16.59
N LYS A 48 -19.80 -4.12 -15.42
CA LYS A 48 -19.39 -5.36 -14.75
C LYS A 48 -17.90 -5.43 -14.43
N GLU A 49 -17.26 -4.27 -14.27
CA GLU A 49 -15.83 -4.16 -13.94
C GLU A 49 -15.62 -3.89 -12.44
N ILE A 50 -14.55 -4.44 -11.89
CA ILE A 50 -14.00 -4.05 -10.58
C ILE A 50 -12.70 -3.29 -10.85
N THR A 51 -12.62 -2.05 -10.36
CA THR A 51 -11.37 -1.28 -10.30
C THR A 51 -10.71 -1.55 -8.97
N TRP A 52 -9.54 -2.16 -9.01
CA TRP A 52 -8.73 -2.47 -7.83
C TRP A 52 -7.70 -1.37 -7.60
N THR A 53 -7.50 -1.00 -6.34
CA THR A 53 -6.47 -0.05 -5.91
C THR A 53 -5.68 -0.67 -4.77
N ILE A 54 -4.36 -0.70 -4.91
CA ILE A 54 -3.43 -1.12 -3.86
C ILE A 54 -2.52 0.06 -3.53
N ALA A 55 -2.37 0.37 -2.25
CA ALA A 55 -1.34 1.28 -1.79
C ALA A 55 -0.29 0.49 -1.00
N VAL A 56 0.98 0.68 -1.33
CA VAL A 56 2.11 -0.03 -0.68
C VAL A 56 3.18 0.94 -0.22
N ASN A 57 3.95 0.48 0.77
CA ASN A 57 4.98 1.26 1.44
C ASN A 57 4.42 2.50 2.15
N LEU A 58 3.37 2.29 2.96
CA LEU A 58 2.67 3.32 3.73
C LEU A 58 3.54 3.96 4.83
N SER A 59 4.59 3.27 5.27
CA SER A 59 5.54 3.74 6.29
C SER A 59 6.82 4.33 5.69
N ASN A 60 6.90 4.49 4.36
CA ASN A 60 8.07 5.04 3.66
C ASN A 60 9.38 4.31 3.99
N ASN A 61 9.29 2.98 4.17
CA ASN A 61 10.47 2.16 4.39
C ASN A 61 11.36 2.18 3.13
N ARG A 62 12.67 2.05 3.32
CA ARG A 62 13.59 1.86 2.21
C ARG A 62 13.33 0.51 1.55
N LEU A 63 12.96 0.53 0.28
CA LEU A 63 12.81 -0.62 -0.59
C LEU A 63 14.15 -0.95 -1.23
N VAL A 64 14.51 -2.23 -1.24
CA VAL A 64 15.70 -2.76 -1.92
C VAL A 64 15.29 -4.06 -2.59
N ASP A 65 15.37 -4.10 -3.92
CA ASP A 65 14.96 -5.24 -4.76
C ASP A 65 13.55 -5.74 -4.42
N ALA A 66 12.68 -4.80 -4.04
CA ALA A 66 11.33 -5.08 -3.57
C ALA A 66 10.38 -5.27 -4.75
N PHE A 67 9.45 -6.20 -4.61
CA PHE A 67 8.42 -6.46 -5.61
C PHE A 67 7.10 -6.81 -4.95
N LEU A 68 6.02 -6.65 -5.70
CA LEU A 68 4.68 -7.10 -5.34
C LEU A 68 4.11 -7.96 -6.45
N THR A 69 3.44 -9.04 -6.08
CA THR A 69 2.67 -9.88 -7.00
C THR A 69 1.26 -10.08 -6.49
N ASP A 70 0.30 -10.21 -7.40
CA ASP A 70 -1.10 -10.47 -7.06
C ASP A 70 -1.71 -11.43 -8.09
N PRO A 71 -2.10 -12.65 -7.67
CA PRO A 71 -2.76 -13.60 -8.54
C PRO A 71 -4.21 -13.19 -8.79
N ILE A 72 -4.64 -13.19 -10.05
CA ILE A 72 -6.04 -12.97 -10.41
C ILE A 72 -6.80 -14.27 -10.13
N LEU A 73 -7.68 -14.21 -9.13
CA LEU A 73 -8.48 -15.35 -8.69
C LEU A 73 -9.47 -15.81 -9.78
N THR A 74 -9.93 -17.06 -9.63
CA THR A 74 -11.03 -17.58 -10.44
C THR A 74 -12.26 -16.67 -10.33
N ASN A 75 -13.10 -16.72 -11.36
CA ASN A 75 -14.28 -15.87 -11.48
C ASN A 75 -14.01 -14.35 -11.67
N GLN A 76 -12.78 -13.98 -12.03
CA GLN A 76 -12.45 -12.64 -12.54
C GLN A 76 -11.65 -12.75 -13.83
N THR A 77 -11.81 -11.78 -14.72
CA THR A 77 -11.06 -11.70 -15.98
C THR A 77 -10.26 -10.41 -15.97
N TYR A 78 -8.93 -10.51 -16.00
CA TYR A 78 -8.07 -9.33 -16.02
C TYR A 78 -8.28 -8.51 -17.30
N LEU A 79 -8.34 -7.18 -17.18
CA LEU A 79 -8.41 -6.29 -18.34
C LEU A 79 -7.01 -5.86 -18.76
N ALA A 80 -6.56 -6.35 -19.92
CA ALA A 80 -5.24 -6.06 -20.46
C ALA A 80 -4.95 -4.55 -20.59
N GLY A 81 -3.73 -4.14 -20.26
CA GLY A 81 -3.29 -2.75 -20.28
C GLY A 81 -3.81 -1.89 -19.13
N SER A 82 -4.59 -2.45 -18.20
CA SER A 82 -5.18 -1.72 -17.07
C SER A 82 -4.21 -1.50 -15.91
N LEU A 83 -3.12 -2.27 -15.80
CA LEU A 83 -2.12 -2.10 -14.75
C LEU A 83 -1.41 -0.75 -14.92
N LYS A 84 -1.51 0.08 -13.88
CA LYS A 84 -0.86 1.38 -13.76
C LYS A 84 -0.28 1.51 -12.36
N VAL A 85 0.90 2.11 -12.28
CA VAL A 85 1.56 2.44 -11.01
C VAL A 85 1.73 3.94 -10.95
N TYR A 86 1.44 4.53 -9.80
CA TYR A 86 1.56 5.94 -9.52
C TYR A 86 2.42 6.14 -8.28
N GLU A 87 3.09 7.28 -8.20
CA GLU A 87 3.65 7.74 -6.93
C GLU A 87 2.50 8.13 -5.99
N GLY A 88 2.57 7.60 -4.77
CA GLY A 88 1.63 7.87 -3.69
C GLY A 88 2.23 8.78 -2.62
N ASN A 89 1.35 9.44 -1.89
CA ASN A 89 1.67 10.22 -0.69
C ASN A 89 0.78 9.74 0.46
N THR A 90 1.40 9.22 1.52
CA THR A 90 0.69 8.82 2.73
C THR A 90 0.54 10.03 3.65
N LYS A 91 -0.70 10.42 3.94
CA LYS A 91 -1.02 11.57 4.80
C LYS A 91 -0.88 11.21 6.28
N PRO A 92 -0.76 12.22 7.17
CA PRO A 92 -0.72 12.01 8.61
C PRO A 92 -1.96 11.30 9.19
N ASP A 93 -3.10 11.40 8.52
CA ASP A 93 -4.33 10.68 8.89
C ASP A 93 -4.37 9.22 8.41
N GLY A 94 -3.32 8.79 7.70
CA GLY A 94 -3.15 7.46 7.15
C GLY A 94 -3.83 7.20 5.81
N SER A 95 -4.51 8.21 5.23
CA SER A 95 -5.03 8.13 3.87
C SER A 95 -3.91 8.24 2.83
N VAL A 96 -4.11 7.68 1.65
CA VAL A 96 -3.13 7.72 0.55
C VAL A 96 -3.74 8.42 -0.64
N GLU A 97 -3.00 9.36 -1.22
CA GLU A 97 -3.36 10.02 -2.47
C GLU A 97 -2.29 9.81 -3.52
N LYS A 98 -2.66 9.89 -4.80
CA LYS A 98 -1.68 9.92 -5.89
C LYS A 98 -1.09 11.32 -5.99
N VAL A 99 0.24 11.42 -6.11
CA VAL A 99 0.92 12.70 -6.33
C VAL A 99 0.51 13.31 -7.68
N LYS A 100 0.45 12.48 -8.73
CA LYS A 100 -0.03 12.87 -10.07
C LYS A 100 -1.09 11.87 -10.57
N PRO A 101 -2.38 12.10 -10.29
CA PRO A 101 -3.44 11.13 -10.54
C PRO A 101 -3.60 10.67 -12.00
N THR A 102 -3.20 11.50 -12.96
CA THR A 102 -3.34 11.25 -14.40
C THR A 102 -2.03 10.83 -15.08
N GLN A 103 -0.92 10.72 -14.33
CA GLN A 103 0.39 10.42 -14.88
C GLN A 103 0.96 9.17 -14.17
N PRO A 104 0.75 7.97 -14.74
CA PRO A 104 1.43 6.77 -14.28
C PRO A 104 2.95 6.92 -14.39
N LEU A 105 3.66 6.24 -13.49
CA LEU A 105 5.11 6.09 -13.56
C LEU A 105 5.49 5.25 -14.77
N THR A 106 6.60 5.61 -15.41
CA THR A 106 7.13 4.94 -16.60
C THR A 106 8.44 4.19 -16.31
N ASP A 107 9.05 4.47 -15.17
CA ASP A 107 10.30 3.88 -14.66
C ASP A 107 10.06 2.62 -13.82
N ILE A 108 8.90 1.97 -13.99
CA ILE A 108 8.50 0.79 -13.23
C ILE A 108 8.47 -0.43 -14.15
N THR A 109 9.12 -1.50 -13.73
CA THR A 109 9.02 -2.80 -14.42
C THR A 109 7.75 -3.50 -13.96
N MET A 110 6.91 -3.88 -14.92
CA MET A 110 5.61 -4.49 -14.69
C MET A 110 5.41 -5.70 -15.60
N GLU A 111 4.78 -6.72 -15.07
CA GLU A 111 4.33 -7.89 -15.83
C GLU A 111 2.83 -8.08 -15.62
N GLU A 112 2.06 -8.16 -16.70
CA GLU A 112 0.62 -8.42 -16.62
C GLU A 112 0.32 -9.93 -16.54
N PRO A 113 -0.87 -10.33 -16.04
CA PRO A 113 -1.24 -11.72 -15.92
C PRO A 113 -1.25 -12.46 -17.26
N SER A 114 -0.76 -13.69 -17.27
CA SER A 114 -0.77 -14.60 -18.40
C SER A 114 -0.76 -16.06 -17.91
N GLU A 115 -1.06 -17.01 -18.79
CA GLU A 115 -0.95 -18.44 -18.44
C GLU A 115 0.46 -18.82 -17.98
N LYS A 116 1.50 -18.19 -18.55
CA LYS A 116 2.91 -18.45 -18.24
C LYS A 116 3.27 -18.07 -16.79
N ASN A 117 2.62 -17.05 -16.25
CA ASN A 117 2.83 -16.57 -14.88
C ASN A 117 1.66 -16.93 -13.95
N GLN A 118 0.87 -17.95 -14.30
CA GLN A 118 -0.25 -18.44 -13.48
C GLN A 118 -1.27 -17.32 -13.17
N ASN A 119 -1.57 -16.48 -14.17
CA ASN A 119 -2.49 -15.35 -14.05
C ASN A 119 -2.11 -14.38 -12.92
N THR A 120 -0.82 -14.14 -12.71
CA THR A 120 -0.31 -13.26 -11.66
C THR A 120 0.35 -12.04 -12.28
N TRP A 121 -0.02 -10.83 -11.86
CA TRP A 121 0.76 -9.65 -12.23
C TRP A 121 1.88 -9.40 -11.23
N ARG A 122 2.94 -8.72 -11.70
CA ARG A 122 4.11 -8.34 -10.91
C ARG A 122 4.46 -6.87 -11.12
N VAL A 123 4.88 -6.20 -10.06
CA VAL A 123 5.48 -4.88 -10.08
C VAL A 123 6.80 -4.93 -9.31
N ASP A 124 7.90 -4.53 -9.95
CA ASP A 124 9.20 -4.37 -9.31
C ASP A 124 9.44 -2.89 -9.00
N PHE A 125 9.76 -2.58 -7.74
CA PHE A 125 9.95 -1.21 -7.27
C PHE A 125 11.43 -0.80 -7.35
N PRO A 126 11.71 0.45 -7.75
CA PRO A 126 13.04 1.02 -7.60
C PRO A 126 13.55 1.02 -6.16
N ASN A 127 14.86 1.08 -5.99
CA ASN A 127 15.51 1.14 -4.68
C ASN A 127 15.39 2.54 -4.06
N ASP A 128 14.20 2.85 -3.54
CA ASP A 128 13.87 4.14 -2.92
C ASP A 128 12.98 3.98 -1.67
N SER A 129 12.21 5.00 -1.30
CA SER A 129 11.30 4.98 -0.14
C SER A 129 9.92 5.55 -0.46
N ARG A 130 9.56 5.60 -1.75
CA ARG A 130 8.28 6.13 -2.19
C ARG A 130 7.16 5.20 -1.75
N THR A 131 6.00 5.80 -1.46
CA THR A 131 4.73 5.08 -1.43
C THR A 131 4.26 4.92 -2.88
N TYR A 132 3.66 3.78 -3.20
CA TYR A 132 3.11 3.53 -4.54
C TYR A 132 1.62 3.25 -4.48
N VAL A 133 0.90 3.74 -5.47
CA VAL A 133 -0.50 3.39 -5.72
C VAL A 133 -0.57 2.60 -7.02
N ILE A 134 -1.06 1.38 -6.95
CA ILE A 134 -1.23 0.48 -8.09
C ILE A 134 -2.71 0.38 -8.38
N GLU A 135 -3.07 0.53 -9.65
CA GLU A 135 -4.43 0.31 -10.13
C GLU A 135 -4.44 -0.71 -11.24
N PHE A 136 -5.47 -1.55 -11.23
CA PHE A 136 -5.77 -2.46 -12.32
C PHE A 136 -7.26 -2.79 -12.33
N LYS A 137 -7.73 -3.39 -13.41
CA LYS A 137 -9.14 -3.75 -13.56
C LYS A 137 -9.32 -5.23 -13.83
N THR A 138 -10.45 -5.72 -13.34
CA THR A 138 -10.98 -7.04 -13.69
C THR A 138 -12.43 -6.91 -14.12
N SER A 139 -12.93 -7.86 -14.90
CA SER A 139 -14.34 -8.01 -15.24
C SER A 139 -14.91 -9.27 -14.61
N VAL A 140 -16.17 -9.18 -14.20
CA VAL A 140 -17.02 -10.32 -13.81
C VAL A 140 -18.15 -10.54 -14.83
N ASP A 141 -18.07 -9.91 -15.99
CA ASP A 141 -19.00 -10.16 -17.09
C ASP A 141 -18.93 -11.64 -17.50
N GLU A 142 -20.07 -12.22 -17.88
CA GLU A 142 -20.27 -13.65 -18.15
C GLU A 142 -20.14 -14.63 -16.95
N LYS A 143 -20.07 -14.13 -15.71
CA LYS A 143 -19.98 -14.97 -14.51
C LYS A 143 -21.19 -14.76 -13.61
N VAL A 144 -21.84 -15.86 -13.21
CA VAL A 144 -22.97 -15.82 -12.27
C VAL A 144 -22.47 -15.30 -10.94
N ILE A 145 -23.04 -14.18 -10.48
CA ILE A 145 -22.86 -13.68 -9.11
C ILE A 145 -23.97 -14.35 -8.29
N GLU A 146 -23.64 -15.30 -7.42
CA GLU A 146 -24.54 -15.84 -6.39
C GLU A 146 -24.59 -14.92 -5.16
#